data_AF-A0A944N1K2-F1
#
_entry.id   AF-A0A944N1K2-F1
#
_cell.length_a   1.000
_cell.length_b   1.000
_cell.length_c   1.000
_cell.angle_alpha   90.00
_cell.angle_beta   90.00
_cell.angle_gamma   90.00
#
_symmetry.space_group_name_H-M   'P 1'
#
loop_
_entity.id
_entity.type
_entity.pdbx_description
1 polymer ?
#
loop_
_entity_poly.entity_id
_entity_poly.type
_entity_poly.pdbx_seq_one_letter_code
_entity_poly.pdbx_strand_id
1 'polypeptide(L)' 'MLKTFLFSSTLLFVLIVSGCATEAQYIFYKTGVSEQLKERALRHCHGDFKVLEEEDFGPYTRARLECRE' A
#
# COMPACT_ATOMS: atom_id res chain seq x y z
N MET A 1 2.52 -34.76 25.06
CA MET A 1 2.67 -33.34 25.47
C MET A 1 3.69 -32.56 24.65
N LEU A 2 4.77 -33.16 24.13
CA LEU A 2 5.74 -32.45 23.27
C LEU A 2 5.18 -32.03 21.90
N LYS A 3 4.31 -32.86 21.29
CA LYS A 3 3.69 -32.61 19.97
C LYS A 3 2.75 -31.41 19.93
N THR A 4 1.99 -31.15 21.00
CA THR A 4 1.07 -30.00 21.10
C THR A 4 1.82 -28.68 21.24
N PHE A 5 2.98 -28.70 21.93
CA PHE A 5 3.83 -27.53 22.10
C PHE A 5 4.50 -27.10 20.78
N LEU A 6 4.93 -28.07 19.96
CA LEU A 6 5.49 -27.81 18.62
C LEU A 6 4.47 -27.19 17.68
N PHE A 7 3.22 -27.67 17.70
CA PHE A 7 2.14 -27.17 16.84
C PHE A 7 1.80 -25.70 17.13
N SER A 8 1.81 -25.30 18.41
CA SER A 8 1.53 -23.93 18.83
C SER A 8 2.65 -22.96 18.42
N SER A 9 3.91 -23.41 18.47
CA SER A 9 5.07 -22.58 18.10
C SER A 9 5.10 -22.30 16.59
N THR A 10 4.80 -23.31 15.77
CA THR A 10 4.70 -23.13 14.31
C THR A 10 3.54 -22.22 13.90
N LEU A 11 2.40 -22.29 14.61
CA LEU A 11 1.25 -21.42 14.32
C LEU A 11 1.57 -19.94 14.61
N LEU A 12 2.27 -19.68 15.72
CA LEU A 12 2.70 -18.34 16.10
C LEU A 12 3.67 -17.76 15.06
N PHE A 13 4.58 -18.59 14.56
CA PHE A 13 5.54 -18.17 13.53
C PHE A 13 4.83 -17.79 12.23
N VAL A 14 3.85 -18.59 11.77
CA VAL A 14 3.07 -18.30 10.55
C VAL A 14 2.29 -16.99 10.67
N LEU A 15 1.71 -16.68 11.83
CA LEU A 15 0.99 -15.42 12.05
C LEU A 15 1.90 -14.19 12.00
N ILE A 16 3.17 -14.32 12.38
CA ILE A 16 4.15 -13.23 12.32
C ILE A 16 4.60 -12.98 10.87
N VAL A 17 4.80 -14.02 10.05
CA VAL A 17 5.21 -13.84 8.64
C VAL A 17 4.05 -13.50 7.71
N SER A 18 2.79 -13.75 8.07
CA SER A 18 1.64 -13.38 7.22
C SER A 18 1.26 -11.89 7.28
N GLY A 19 1.97 -11.07 8.06
CA GLY A 19 1.56 -9.71 8.42
C GLY A 19 2.10 -8.56 7.56
N CYS A 20 2.78 -8.80 6.43
CA CYS A 20 3.37 -7.72 5.64
C CYS A 20 2.89 -7.73 4.17
N ALA A 21 1.58 -7.67 3.98
CA ALA A 21 1.04 -7.19 2.72
C ALA A 21 0.79 -5.69 2.90
N THR A 22 1.69 -4.85 2.38
CA THR A 22 1.45 -3.42 2.29
C THR A 22 0.20 -3.22 1.44
N GLU A 23 -0.90 -2.78 2.07
CA GLU A 23 -2.12 -2.45 1.35
C GLU A 23 -1.79 -1.46 0.24
N ALA A 24 -2.26 -1.75 -0.98
CA ALA A 24 -2.03 -0.88 -2.12
C ALA A 24 -2.63 0.50 -1.82
N GLN A 25 -1.79 1.54 -1.90
CA GLN A 25 -2.19 2.91 -1.61
C GLN A 25 -2.74 3.54 -2.88
N TYR A 26 -3.94 4.11 -2.84
CA TYR A 26 -4.56 4.75 -4.01
C TYR A 26 -4.94 6.18 -3.69
N ILE A 27 -4.75 7.07 -4.67
CA ILE A 27 -5.27 8.42 -4.64
C ILE A 27 -5.98 8.75 -5.95
N PHE A 28 -6.93 9.68 -5.87
CA PHE A 28 -7.58 10.25 -7.05
C PHE A 28 -7.12 11.68 -7.24
N TYR A 29 -6.99 12.12 -8.48
CA TYR A 29 -6.75 13.51 -8.83
C TYR A 29 -7.42 13.85 -10.16
N LYS A 30 -7.59 15.14 -10.48
CA LYS A 30 -8.23 15.55 -11.74
C LYS A 30 -7.31 15.23 -12.93
N THR A 31 -7.83 14.57 -13.96
CA THR A 31 -7.06 14.19 -15.15
C THR A 31 -6.42 15.42 -15.80
N GLY A 32 -5.14 15.32 -16.14
CA GLY A 32 -4.36 16.41 -16.72
C GLY A 32 -3.84 17.46 -15.71
N VAL A 33 -4.08 17.29 -14.40
CA VAL A 33 -3.60 18.20 -13.35
C VAL A 33 -2.51 17.52 -12.51
N SER A 34 -1.31 17.36 -13.09
CA SER A 34 -0.19 16.64 -12.46
C SER A 34 0.26 17.22 -11.09
N GLU A 35 0.09 18.53 -10.88
CA GLU A 35 0.38 19.14 -9.57
C GLU A 35 -0.47 18.56 -8.43
N GLN A 36 -1.74 18.20 -8.72
CA GLN A 36 -2.60 17.56 -7.73
C GLN A 36 -2.13 16.14 -7.38
N LEU A 37 -1.57 15.41 -8.35
CA LEU A 37 -0.98 14.10 -8.11
C LEU A 37 0.13 14.22 -7.07
N LYS A 38 1.08 15.14 -7.29
CA LYS A 38 2.22 15.32 -6.39
C LYS A 38 1.80 15.78 -4.99
N GLU A 39 0.94 16.80 -4.89
CA GLU A 39 0.47 17.31 -3.60
C GLU A 39 -0.26 16.23 -2.79
N ARG A 40 -1.16 15.50 -3.43
CA ARG A 40 -1.95 14.45 -2.76
C ARG A 40 -1.09 13.26 -2.39
N ALA A 41 -0.14 12.86 -3.25
CA ALA A 41 0.76 11.74 -2.96
C ALA A 41 1.68 12.04 -1.78
N LEU A 42 2.26 13.25 -1.70
CA LEU A 42 3.06 13.67 -0.54
C LEU A 42 2.23 13.71 0.75
N ARG A 43 1.00 14.21 0.69
CA ARG A 43 0.10 14.24 1.85
C ARG A 43 -0.29 12.84 2.30
N HIS A 44 -0.48 11.93 1.35
CA HIS A 44 -0.90 10.54 1.60
C HIS A 44 0.25 9.69 2.15
N CYS A 45 1.43 9.79 1.55
CA CYS A 45 2.60 8.99 1.93
C CYS A 45 3.42 9.60 3.08
N HIS A 46 3.19 10.87 3.44
CA HIS A 46 3.97 11.60 4.44
C HIS A 46 5.49 11.58 4.17
N GLY A 47 5.88 11.46 2.90
CA GLY A 47 7.26 11.21 2.50
C GLY A 47 7.37 10.96 1.00
N ASP A 48 8.42 10.27 0.61
CA ASP A 48 8.65 9.92 -0.80
C ASP A 48 7.64 8.88 -1.29
N PHE A 49 7.40 8.89 -2.59
CA PHE A 49 6.45 8.00 -3.22
C PHE A 49 6.87 7.62 -4.63
N LYS A 50 6.37 6.47 -5.10
CA LYS A 50 6.46 6.03 -6.49
C LYS A 50 5.06 5.77 -7.04
N VAL A 51 4.78 6.30 -8.21
CA VAL A 51 3.58 5.96 -8.98
C VAL A 51 3.81 4.62 -9.66
N LEU A 52 2.94 3.65 -9.39
CA LEU A 52 3.01 2.30 -9.96
C LEU A 52 2.13 2.17 -11.19
N GLU A 53 0.92 2.72 -11.14
CA GLU A 53 -0.09 2.58 -12.18
C GLU A 53 -1.05 3.77 -12.13
N GLU A 54 -1.57 4.16 -13.29
CA GLU A 54 -2.58 5.21 -13.42
C GLU A 54 -3.73 4.69 -14.30
N GLU A 55 -4.96 4.88 -13.83
CA GLU A 55 -6.17 4.47 -14.53
C GLU A 55 -7.14 5.63 -14.63
N ASP A 56 -7.65 5.88 -15.83
CA ASP A 56 -8.62 6.93 -16.07
C ASP A 56 -10.01 6.53 -15.55
N PHE A 57 -10.63 7.47 -14.84
CA PHE A 57 -11.92 7.31 -14.17
C PHE A 57 -12.79 8.53 -14.42
N GLY A 58 -13.23 8.69 -15.67
CA GLY A 58 -14.01 9.85 -16.11
C GLY A 58 -13.17 11.14 -16.05
N PRO A 59 -13.59 12.18 -15.31
CA PRO A 59 -12.82 13.42 -15.17
C PRO A 59 -11.66 13.33 -14.17
N TYR A 60 -11.45 12.16 -13.56
CA TYR A 60 -10.41 11.89 -12.58
C TYR A 60 -9.51 10.75 -13.05
N THR A 61 -8.30 10.70 -12.51
CA THR A 61 -7.35 9.60 -12.69
C THR A 61 -7.05 9.01 -11.32
N ARG A 62 -7.08 7.69 -11.21
CA ARG A 62 -6.70 6.93 -10.02
C ARG A 62 -5.23 6.52 -10.16
N ALA A 63 -4.38 6.98 -9.25
CA ALA A 63 -2.99 6.55 -9.18
C ALA A 63 -2.82 5.53 -8.06
N ARG A 64 -2.19 4.40 -8.38
CA ARG A 64 -1.67 3.45 -7.40
C ARG A 64 -0.26 3.88 -7.00
N LEU A 65 -0.04 4.02 -5.71
CA LEU A 65 1.21 4.51 -5.13
C LEU A 65 1.89 3.40 -4.32
N GLU A 66 3.21 3.48 -4.29
CA GLU A 66 4.08 2.88 -3.30
C GLU A 66 4.66 4.03 -2.46
N CYS A 67 4.28 4.10 -1.18
CA CYS A 67 4.89 5.04 -0.24
C CYS A 67 6.24 4.48 0.22
N ARG A 68 7.24 5.34 0.28
CA ARG A 68 8.60 4.99 0.69
C ARG A 68 8.91 5.70 2.00
N GLU A 69 9.52 4.96 2.92
CA GLU A 69 10.06 5.51 4.18
C GLU A 69 11.23 6.46 3.93
#